data_AF-A0A6A7LDM1-F1
#
_entry.id   AF-A0A6A7LDM1-F1
#
_cell.length_a   1.000
_cell.length_b   1.000
_cell.length_c   1.000
_cell.angle_alpha   90.00
_cell.angle_beta   90.00
_cell.angle_gamma   90.00
#
_symmetry.space_group_name_H-M   'P 1'
#
loop_
_entity.id
_entity.type
_entity.pdbx_description
1 polymer ?
#
loop_
_entity_poly.entity_id
_entity_poly.type
_entity_poly.pdbx_seq_one_letter_code
_entity_poly.pdbx_strand_id
1 'polypeptide(L)'
;MMEKVLQKNEIRYISQHRYGIGIMDFYLPEGNIALFVDGAVWHADPRLYEPDDPLFFKIGASGKGRNIVTAADVWNKDRIHNNYLESQGYTVVHFWEKEINTEINRCIQIIKDQIKAYKRHNLELGLGV
;
A
#
# COMPACT_ATOMS: atom_id res chain seq x y z
N MET A 1 2.81 13.93 0.05
CA MET A 1 2.28 14.33 -1.27
C MET A 1 0.90 13.76 -1.54
N MET A 2 0.72 12.43 -1.42
CA MET A 2 -0.57 11.76 -1.61
C MET A 2 -1.72 12.37 -0.79
N GLU A 3 -1.49 12.68 0.49
CA GLU A 3 -2.54 13.27 1.34
C GLU A 3 -3.15 14.56 0.75
N LYS A 4 -2.32 15.51 0.32
CA LYS A 4 -2.77 16.76 -0.33
C LYS A 4 -3.56 16.48 -1.62
N VAL A 5 -3.20 15.41 -2.32
CA VAL A 5 -3.86 15.00 -3.55
C VAL A 5 -5.24 14.41 -3.27
N LEU A 6 -5.38 13.58 -2.22
CA LEU A 6 -6.67 13.06 -1.77
C LEU A 6 -7.59 14.21 -1.35
N GLN A 7 -7.08 15.16 -0.54
CA GLN A 7 -7.82 16.35 -0.12
C GLN A 7 -8.31 17.18 -1.32
N LYS A 8 -7.43 17.49 -2.27
CA LYS A 8 -7.77 18.26 -3.48
C LYS A 8 -8.85 17.58 -4.34
N ASN A 9 -8.93 16.25 -4.30
CA ASN A 9 -9.90 15.47 -5.06
C ASN A 9 -11.13 15.08 -4.24
N GLU A 10 -11.28 15.62 -3.04
CA GLU A 10 -12.41 15.34 -2.14
C GLU A 10 -12.60 13.85 -1.84
N ILE A 11 -11.50 13.08 -1.86
CA ILE A 11 -11.51 11.66 -1.50
C ILE A 11 -11.38 11.53 0.01
N ARG A 12 -12.39 10.95 0.66
CA ARG A 12 -12.35 10.69 2.11
C ARG A 12 -11.29 9.67 2.47
N TYR A 13 -10.56 9.91 3.55
CA TYR A 13 -9.51 9.02 4.04
C TYR A 13 -9.33 9.06 5.56
N ILE A 14 -8.73 8.01 6.11
CA ILE A 14 -8.15 7.97 7.46
C ILE A 14 -6.66 7.66 7.31
N SER A 15 -5.77 8.53 7.79
CA SER A 15 -4.33 8.32 7.72
C SER A 15 -3.84 7.37 8.82
N GLN A 16 -2.75 6.63 8.52
CA GLN A 16 -2.07 5.72 9.44
C GLN A 16 -3.04 4.76 10.15
N HIS A 17 -3.95 4.17 9.36
CA HIS A 17 -5.00 3.31 9.88
C HIS A 17 -4.43 1.93 10.25
N ARG A 18 -4.55 1.56 11.52
CA ARG A 18 -4.07 0.26 12.02
C ARG A 18 -5.00 -0.87 11.57
N TYR A 19 -4.42 -1.99 11.23
CA TYR A 19 -5.08 -3.27 11.02
C TYR A 19 -4.34 -4.37 11.78
N GLY A 20 -4.89 -5.59 11.82
CA GLY A 20 -4.45 -6.65 12.72
C GLY A 20 -2.93 -6.83 12.85
N ILE A 21 -2.19 -6.85 11.74
CA ILE A 21 -0.74 -7.09 11.72
C ILE A 21 0.10 -5.89 11.25
N GLY A 22 -0.51 -4.73 11.05
CA GLY A 22 0.20 -3.59 10.45
C GLY A 22 -0.55 -2.27 10.45
N ILE A 23 -0.06 -1.34 9.63
CA ILE A 23 -0.64 -0.01 9.45
C ILE A 23 -0.62 0.29 7.95
N MET A 24 -1.72 0.80 7.40
CA MET A 24 -1.78 1.31 6.04
C MET A 24 -1.61 2.83 6.06
N ASP A 25 -1.02 3.41 5.02
CA ASP A 25 -0.78 4.85 5.01
C ASP A 25 -2.10 5.63 4.98
N PHE A 26 -3.04 5.16 4.17
CA PHE A 26 -4.39 5.70 4.11
C PHE A 26 -5.43 4.59 3.94
N TYR A 27 -6.49 4.64 4.74
CA TYR A 27 -7.70 3.89 4.50
C TYR A 27 -8.72 4.77 3.75
N LEU A 28 -9.25 4.32 2.62
CA LEU A 28 -10.28 5.03 1.85
C LEU A 28 -11.63 4.27 1.98
N PRO A 29 -12.55 4.75 2.86
CA PRO A 29 -13.76 4.00 3.19
C PRO A 29 -14.71 3.78 2.02
N GLU A 30 -14.73 4.69 1.05
CA GLU A 30 -15.66 4.62 -0.08
C GLU A 30 -15.43 3.48 -1.06
N GLY A 31 -14.22 2.90 -1.06
CA GLY A 31 -13.88 1.74 -1.87
C GLY A 31 -13.39 0.55 -1.04
N ASN A 32 -13.50 0.64 0.29
CA ASN A 32 -12.80 -0.24 1.23
C ASN A 32 -11.32 -0.46 0.85
N ILE A 33 -10.61 0.64 0.54
CA ILE A 33 -9.25 0.58 -0.02
C ILE A 33 -8.21 0.77 1.09
N ALA A 34 -7.26 -0.15 1.18
CA ALA A 34 -6.01 0.03 1.90
C ALA A 34 -4.95 0.57 0.94
N LEU A 35 -4.55 1.83 1.12
CA LEU A 35 -3.60 2.53 0.25
C LEU A 35 -2.23 2.65 0.92
N PHE A 36 -1.20 2.21 0.20
CA PHE A 36 0.21 2.27 0.60
C PHE A 36 1.01 3.18 -0.34
N VAL A 37 1.93 3.94 0.24
CA VAL A 37 2.87 4.81 -0.45
C VAL A 37 4.29 4.27 -0.25
N ASP A 38 4.77 3.53 -1.24
CA ASP A 38 6.00 2.76 -1.10
C ASP A 38 7.23 3.60 -1.43
N GLY A 39 8.10 3.77 -0.44
CA GLY A 39 9.45 4.30 -0.65
C GLY A 39 10.36 3.25 -1.29
N ALA A 40 11.03 3.61 -2.38
CA ALA A 40 11.81 2.66 -3.18
C ALA A 40 12.89 1.91 -2.39
N VAL A 41 13.60 2.60 -1.48
CA VAL A 41 14.58 1.97 -0.60
C VAL A 41 13.89 1.10 0.45
N TRP A 42 12.82 1.60 1.09
CA TRP A 42 12.17 0.92 2.22
C TRP A 42 11.43 -0.36 1.84
N HIS A 43 10.84 -0.41 0.65
CA HIS A 43 10.10 -1.55 0.12
C HIS A 43 10.87 -2.30 -0.99
N ALA A 44 12.13 -1.93 -1.22
CA ALA A 44 12.99 -2.50 -2.26
C ALA A 44 12.29 -2.54 -3.62
N ASP A 45 12.08 -1.39 -4.24
CA ASP A 45 11.47 -1.29 -5.57
C ASP A 45 12.05 -2.32 -6.55
N PRO A 46 11.26 -3.26 -7.10
CA PRO A 46 11.76 -4.30 -7.99
C PRO A 46 12.40 -3.77 -9.29
N ARG A 47 12.23 -2.48 -9.60
CA ARG A 47 12.94 -1.82 -10.72
C ARG A 47 14.40 -1.48 -10.39
N LEU A 48 14.76 -1.50 -9.11
CA LEU A 48 16.05 -1.06 -8.57
C LEU A 48 16.79 -2.16 -7.78
N TYR A 49 16.07 -3.19 -7.32
CA TYR A 49 16.60 -4.24 -6.46
C TYR A 49 16.29 -5.63 -7.02
N GLU A 50 17.28 -6.50 -6.95
CA GLU A 50 17.14 -7.94 -7.22
C GLU A 50 16.78 -8.70 -5.93
N PRO A 51 16.17 -9.90 -6.01
CA PRO A 51 15.68 -10.64 -4.84
C PRO A 51 16.71 -10.83 -3.72
N ASP A 52 17.96 -11.13 -4.08
CA ASP A 52 19.05 -11.41 -3.14
C ASP A 52 19.78 -10.15 -2.64
N ASP A 53 19.36 -8.96 -3.09
CA ASP A 53 20.03 -7.71 -2.72
C ASP A 53 19.89 -7.45 -1.21
N PRO A 54 21.01 -7.20 -0.50
CA PRO A 54 20.99 -6.96 0.93
C PRO A 54 20.54 -5.53 1.25
N LEU A 55 19.57 -5.40 2.17
CA LEU A 55 19.05 -4.14 2.66
C LEU A 55 19.66 -3.79 4.02
N PHE A 56 20.92 -3.32 4.00
CA PHE A 56 21.72 -3.09 5.21
C PHE A 56 21.09 -2.13 6.23
N PHE A 57 20.23 -1.20 5.79
CA PHE A 57 19.52 -0.27 6.67
C PHE A 57 18.41 -0.94 7.51
N LYS A 58 18.03 -2.19 7.20
CA LYS A 58 17.09 -3.01 8.00
C LYS A 58 17.79 -3.99 8.94
N ILE A 59 19.13 -3.95 9.04
CA ILE A 59 19.89 -4.79 9.97
C ILE A 59 19.76 -4.21 11.39
N GLY A 60 19.15 -4.97 12.30
CA GLY A 60 19.07 -4.63 13.72
C GLY A 60 20.44 -4.72 14.42
N ALA A 61 20.77 -3.74 15.24
CA ALA A 61 22.00 -3.68 16.04
C ALA A 61 21.96 -4.58 17.29
N SER A 62 21.41 -5.79 17.18
CA SER A 62 21.30 -6.70 18.33
C SER A 62 22.24 -7.88 18.13
N GLY A 63 23.22 -8.01 19.03
CA GLY A 63 24.38 -8.92 18.97
C GLY A 63 24.11 -10.43 19.00
N LYS A 64 23.07 -10.92 18.33
CA LYS A 64 22.80 -12.33 18.06
C LYS A 64 22.54 -12.52 16.57
N GLY A 65 23.62 -12.65 15.79
CA GLY A 65 23.58 -12.93 14.35
C GLY A 65 23.03 -11.78 13.51
N ARG A 66 23.81 -11.25 12.57
CA ARG A 66 23.28 -10.33 11.56
C ARG A 66 22.45 -11.15 10.57
N ASN A 67 21.14 -11.27 10.78
CA ASN A 67 20.25 -11.69 9.71
C ASN A 67 20.20 -10.53 8.71
N ILE A 68 20.88 -10.70 7.58
CA ILE A 68 20.81 -9.77 6.47
C ILE A 68 19.40 -9.89 5.90
N VAL A 69 18.65 -8.81 5.93
CA VAL A 69 17.33 -8.73 5.29
C VAL A 69 17.56 -8.48 3.81
N THR A 70 16.98 -9.31 2.95
CA THR A 70 17.04 -9.16 1.50
C THR A 70 15.81 -8.42 0.95
N ALA A 71 15.84 -8.02 -0.32
CA ALA A 71 14.66 -7.52 -1.02
C ALA A 71 13.53 -8.55 -1.03
N ALA A 72 13.83 -9.83 -1.28
CA ALA A 72 12.86 -10.91 -1.25
C ALA A 72 12.16 -11.06 0.11
N ASP A 73 12.89 -10.88 1.22
CA ASP A 73 12.30 -10.91 2.57
C ASP A 73 11.28 -9.79 2.77
N VAL A 74 11.58 -8.59 2.26
CA VAL A 74 10.68 -7.44 2.32
C VAL A 74 9.43 -7.70 1.48
N TRP A 75 9.57 -8.15 0.24
CA TRP A 75 8.43 -8.47 -0.61
C TRP A 75 7.58 -9.61 -0.07
N ASN A 76 8.21 -10.60 0.57
CA ASN A 76 7.47 -11.66 1.26
C ASN A 76 6.64 -11.11 2.41
N LYS A 77 7.20 -10.20 3.21
CA LYS A 77 6.47 -9.53 4.28
C LYS A 77 5.32 -8.69 3.72
N ASP A 78 5.57 -7.87 2.71
CA ASP A 78 4.53 -7.03 2.09
C ASP A 78 3.41 -7.91 1.52
N ARG A 79 3.74 -9.03 0.87
CA ARG A 79 2.75 -10.03 0.41
C ARG A 79 1.91 -10.61 1.54
N ILE A 80 2.50 -10.92 2.71
CA ILE A 80 1.73 -11.41 3.87
C ILE A 80 0.71 -10.36 4.32
N HIS A 81 1.09 -9.09 4.33
CA HIS A 81 0.19 -7.99 4.70
C HIS A 81 -0.92 -7.82 3.66
N ASN A 82 -0.61 -7.91 2.37
CA ASN A 82 -1.59 -7.80 1.29
C ASN A 82 -2.61 -8.94 1.37
N ASN A 83 -2.13 -10.19 1.49
CA ASN A 83 -3.00 -11.35 1.64
C ASN A 83 -3.90 -11.25 2.87
N TYR A 84 -3.37 -10.74 4.00
CA TYR A 84 -4.17 -10.51 5.19
C TYR A 84 -5.29 -9.50 4.90
N LEU A 85 -4.98 -8.33 4.37
CA LEU A 85 -5.98 -7.29 4.08
C LEU A 85 -7.02 -7.75 3.06
N GLU A 86 -6.60 -8.40 1.98
CA GLU A 86 -7.50 -8.97 0.97
C GLU A 86 -8.44 -10.01 1.58
N SER A 87 -7.94 -10.87 2.48
CA SER A 87 -8.78 -11.83 3.21
C SER A 87 -9.83 -11.17 4.12
N GLN A 88 -9.59 -9.93 4.54
CA GLN A 88 -10.54 -9.11 5.30
C GLN A 88 -11.45 -8.25 4.39
N GLY A 89 -11.37 -8.43 3.07
CA GLY A 89 -12.24 -7.76 2.10
C GLY A 89 -11.74 -6.40 1.64
N TYR A 90 -10.53 -5.98 2.00
CA TYR A 90 -9.96 -4.73 1.51
C TYR A 90 -9.49 -4.86 0.06
N THR A 91 -9.65 -3.78 -0.71
CA THR A 91 -8.90 -3.59 -1.95
C THR A 91 -7.54 -3.03 -1.59
N VAL A 92 -6.44 -3.72 -1.88
CA VAL A 92 -5.08 -3.24 -1.58
C VAL A 92 -4.50 -2.51 -2.78
N VAL A 93 -4.03 -1.29 -2.58
CA VAL A 93 -3.42 -0.45 -3.64
C VAL A 93 -2.08 0.07 -3.15
N HIS A 94 -1.05 -0.10 -3.97
CA HIS A 94 0.28 0.42 -3.75
C HIS A 94 0.62 1.44 -4.84
N PHE A 95 1.29 2.53 -4.46
CA PHE A 95 1.98 3.41 -5.39
C PHE A 95 3.40 3.65 -4.89
N TRP A 96 4.36 3.49 -5.78
CA TRP A 96 5.72 3.92 -5.50
C TRP A 96 5.80 5.45 -5.45
N GLU A 97 6.63 5.99 -4.56
CA GLU A 97 6.84 7.43 -4.44
C GLU A 97 7.20 8.07 -5.80
N LYS A 98 8.00 7.37 -6.62
CA LYS A 98 8.33 7.81 -7.99
C LYS A 98 7.08 8.01 -8.85
N GLU A 99 6.12 7.08 -8.81
CA GLU A 99 4.88 7.17 -9.60
C GLU A 99 3.99 8.32 -9.12
N ILE A 100 3.93 8.56 -7.80
CA ILE A 100 3.22 9.70 -7.23
C ILE A 100 3.87 11.01 -7.71
N ASN A 101 5.20 11.06 -7.79
CA ASN A 101 5.94 12.25 -8.21
C ASN A 101 5.81 12.53 -9.71
N THR A 102 5.74 11.49 -10.57
CA THR A 102 5.77 11.66 -12.04
C THR A 102 4.42 11.49 -12.71
N GLU A 103 3.49 10.73 -12.13
CA GLU A 103 2.24 10.28 -12.76
C GLU A 103 1.04 10.42 -11.81
N ILE A 104 0.98 11.51 -11.03
CA ILE A 104 -0.04 11.67 -9.99
C ILE A 104 -1.49 11.52 -10.49
N ASN A 105 -1.77 12.03 -11.70
CA ASN A 105 -3.11 11.95 -12.30
C ASN A 105 -3.53 10.49 -12.57
N ARG A 106 -2.59 9.63 -12.99
CA ARG A 106 -2.82 8.20 -13.18
C ARG A 106 -3.11 7.52 -11.85
N CYS A 107 -2.37 7.85 -10.79
CA CYS A 107 -2.59 7.29 -9.44
C CYS A 107 -4.01 7.62 -8.94
N ILE A 108 -4.43 8.88 -9.09
CA ILE A 108 -5.79 9.32 -8.70
C ILE A 108 -6.87 8.59 -9.51
N GLN A 109 -6.65 8.42 -10.82
CA GLN A 109 -7.60 7.74 -11.69
C GLN A 109 -7.81 6.30 -11.25
N ILE A 110 -6.73 5.58 -10.92
CA ILE A 110 -6.80 4.22 -10.37
C ILE A 110 -7.62 4.18 -9.08
N ILE A 111 -7.39 5.10 -8.13
CA ILE A 111 -8.18 5.18 -6.89
C ILE A 111 -9.67 5.37 -7.20
N LYS A 112 -10.01 6.32 -8.09
CA LYS A 112 -11.41 6.61 -8.46
C LYS A 112 -12.08 5.41 -9.13
N ASP A 113 -11.37 4.71 -10.00
CA ASP A 113 -11.89 3.54 -10.69
C ASP A 113 -12.15 2.38 -9.72
N GLN A 114 -11.28 2.17 -8.73
CA GLN A 114 -11.49 1.18 -7.67
C GLN A 114 -12.69 1.53 -6.79
N ILE A 115 -12.83 2.78 -6.36
CA ILE A 115 -14.02 3.25 -5.62
C ILE A 115 -15.29 2.99 -6.44
N LYS A 116 -15.28 3.32 -7.73
CA LYS A 116 -16.43 3.11 -8.61
C LYS A 116 -16.77 1.63 -8.77
N ALA A 117 -15.77 0.77 -8.93
CA ALA A 117 -15.96 -0.67 -9.03
C ALA A 117 -16.56 -1.26 -7.75
N TYR A 118 -16.03 -0.88 -6.60
CA TYR A 118 -16.52 -1.30 -5.28
C TYR A 118 -18.00 -0.91 -5.07
N LYS A 119 -18.35 0.35 -5.37
CA LYS A 119 -19.75 0.83 -5.27
C LYS A 119 -20.69 0.05 -6.18
N ARG A 120 -20.30 -0.24 -7.43
CA ARG A 120 -21.12 -1.05 -8.34
C ARG A 120 -21.35 -2.45 -7.79
N HIS A 121 -20.29 -3.11 -7.32
CA HIS A 121 -20.37 -4.45 -6.76
C HIS A 121 -21.33 -4.51 -5.55
N ASN A 122 -21.24 -3.55 -4.63
CA ASN A 122 -22.13 -3.51 -3.47
C ASN A 122 -23.59 -3.22 -3.83
N LEU A 123 -23.82 -2.36 -4.83
CA LEU A 123 -25.17 -2.12 -5.37
C LEU A 123 -25.78 -3.38 -5.98
N GLU A 124 -24.99 -4.16 -6.74
CA GLU A 124 -25.42 -5.43 -7.34
C GLU A 124 -25.78 -6.48 -6.27
N LEU A 125 -25.09 -6.45 -5.13
CA LEU A 125 -25.35 -7.33 -3.98
C LEU A 125 -26.47 -6.82 -3.05
N GLY A 126 -27.07 -5.66 -3.33
CA GLY A 126 -28.09 -5.06 -2.46
C GLY A 126 -27.56 -4.59 -1.11
N LEU A 127 -26.25 -4.42 -0.96
CA LEU A 127 -25.61 -3.88 0.22
C LEU A 127 -25.58 -2.35 0.09
N GLY A 128 -26.32 -1.65 0.96
CA GLY A 128 -26.36 -0.18 0.97
C GLY A 128 -24.97 0.43 1.12
N VAL A 129 -24.74 1.55 0.41
CA VAL A 129 -23.48 2.32 0.38
C VAL A 129 -23.41 3.35 1.50
#